data_AF-A0A0Q6A378-F1
#
_entry.id   AF-A0A0Q6A378-F1
#
_cell.length_a   1.000
_cell.length_b   1.000
_cell.length_c   1.000
_cell.angle_alpha   90.00
_cell.angle_beta   90.00
_cell.angle_gamma   90.00
#
_symmetry.space_group_name_H-M   'P 1'
#
loop_
_entity.id
_entity.type
_entity.pdbx_description
1 polymer ?
#
loop_
_entity_poly.entity_id
_entity_poly.type
_entity_poly.pdbx_seq_one_letter_code
_entity_poly.pdbx_strand_id
1 'polypeptide(L)'
;MRVVTARSSSPASIPGRRRPALLALAPLAFLVLTASPALAQREDQGLQLGCANDYFRLCAGVDPNSSDAEKCMDRNRSRLSPECRNAIGDYDRRTGGKSSKRGADD
;
A
#
# COMPACT_ATOMS: atom_id res chain seq x y z
N MET A 1 18.00 -8.37 -7.68
CA MET A 1 18.32 -7.09 -7.02
C MET A 1 18.31 -5.98 -8.08
N ARG A 2 17.23 -5.22 -8.19
CA ARG A 2 17.19 -4.02 -9.05
C ARG A 2 17.28 -2.81 -8.12
N VAL A 3 18.38 -2.09 -8.23
CA VAL A 3 18.59 -0.82 -7.53
C VAL A 3 17.68 0.20 -8.23
N VAL A 4 16.65 0.68 -7.54
CA VAL A 4 15.85 1.83 -8.01
C VAL A 4 16.75 3.05 -7.85
N THR A 5 17.46 3.39 -8.92
CA THR A 5 18.19 4.64 -9.05
C THR A 5 17.16 5.77 -9.12
N ALA A 6 17.08 6.56 -8.04
CA ALA A 6 16.29 7.78 -8.04
C ALA A 6 16.75 8.66 -9.21
N ARG A 7 15.81 8.95 -10.11
CA ARG A 7 16.03 9.81 -11.26
C ARG A 7 16.21 11.24 -10.75
N SER A 8 17.47 11.62 -10.61
CA SER A 8 17.92 12.95 -10.20
C SER A 8 17.58 13.95 -11.31
N SER A 9 16.42 14.59 -11.21
CA SER A 9 16.08 15.76 -12.02
C SER A 9 16.79 16.98 -11.44
N SER A 10 17.97 17.27 -11.99
CA SER A 10 18.68 18.54 -11.79
C SER A 10 17.81 19.74 -12.16
N PRO A 11 18.01 20.87 -11.47
CA PRO A 11 18.17 22.11 -12.19
C PRO A 11 19.46 22.84 -11.81
N ALA A 12 20.13 23.31 -12.88
CA ALA A 12 20.85 24.58 -12.98
C ALA A 12 22.04 24.86 -12.04
N SER A 13 23.22 24.88 -12.68
CA SER A 13 24.42 25.62 -12.30
C SER A 13 24.13 27.03 -11.76
N ILE A 14 24.72 27.39 -10.61
CA ILE A 14 24.90 28.79 -10.19
C ILE A 14 26.38 29.00 -9.85
N PRO A 15 27.09 29.91 -10.55
CA PRO A 15 28.47 30.26 -10.24
C PRO A 15 28.56 31.36 -9.18
N GLY A 16 29.57 31.29 -8.31
CA GLY A 16 29.88 32.32 -7.29
C GLY A 16 28.96 32.23 -6.07
N ARG A 17 29.36 32.59 -4.85
CA ARG A 17 30.35 33.56 -4.41
C ARG A 17 30.69 33.27 -2.94
N ARG A 18 31.85 33.74 -2.52
CA ARG A 18 32.53 33.44 -1.25
C ARG A 18 31.68 33.79 -0.01
N ARG A 19 31.83 32.94 1.03
CA ARG A 19 31.34 33.09 2.42
C ARG A 19 31.69 34.47 3.00
N PRO A 20 30.94 35.05 3.98
CA PRO A 20 31.25 34.68 5.39
C PRO A 20 30.13 34.88 6.44
N ALA A 21 30.34 34.19 7.56
CA ALA A 21 30.07 34.59 8.94
C ALA A 21 28.63 34.75 9.47
N LEU A 22 28.34 33.85 10.42
CA LEU A 22 27.61 34.02 11.69
C LEU A 22 26.26 34.77 11.67
N LEU A 23 25.19 33.98 11.74
CA LEU A 23 23.92 34.23 12.43
C LEU A 23 23.25 32.84 12.45
N ALA A 24 22.59 32.33 13.48
CA ALA A 24 22.36 32.68 14.86
C ALA A 24 21.73 31.39 15.44
N LEU A 25 21.71 31.27 16.76
CA LEU A 25 21.02 30.20 17.49
C LEU A 25 19.57 29.99 17.00
N ALA A 26 19.16 28.72 16.90
CA ALA A 26 17.80 28.17 17.14
C ALA A 26 17.33 27.18 16.05
N PRO A 27 16.55 26.15 16.40
CA PRO A 27 16.50 25.36 17.64
C PRO A 27 16.50 23.86 17.30
N LEU A 28 16.05 23.00 18.22
CA LEU A 28 15.72 21.58 18.06
C LEU A 28 14.85 21.23 16.82
N ALA A 29 15.39 21.30 15.61
CA ALA A 29 14.68 20.92 14.38
C ALA A 29 14.96 19.47 13.97
N PHE A 30 15.60 18.67 14.83
CA PHE A 30 15.89 17.25 14.57
C PHE A 30 14.84 16.29 15.16
N LEU A 31 13.72 16.81 15.68
CA LEU A 31 12.77 16.03 16.48
C LEU A 31 11.34 16.05 15.97
N VAL A 32 11.14 16.20 14.65
CA VAL A 32 9.81 16.00 14.06
C VAL A 32 9.96 15.24 12.75
N LEU A 33 9.29 14.08 12.68
CA LEU A 33 8.79 13.42 11.46
C LEU A 33 9.53 12.20 10.88
N THR A 34 9.84 11.18 11.69
CA THR A 34 10.09 9.81 11.16
C THR A 34 9.01 8.79 11.52
N ALA A 35 7.83 9.23 11.99
CA ALA A 35 6.67 8.35 12.11
C ALA A 35 6.00 8.16 10.74
N SER A 36 6.70 7.52 9.80
CA SER A 36 6.05 6.91 8.63
C SER A 36 5.29 5.69 9.13
N PRO A 37 3.94 5.64 9.08
CA PRO A 37 3.25 4.40 9.41
C PRO A 37 3.52 3.42 8.26
N ALA A 38 4.54 2.57 8.42
CA ALA A 38 4.84 1.44 7.54
C ALA A 38 3.77 0.32 7.62
N LEU A 39 2.56 0.63 8.09
CA LEU A 39 1.40 -0.25 8.12
C LEU A 39 0.62 -0.28 6.80
N ALA A 40 1.09 0.45 5.77
CA ALA A 40 0.46 0.46 4.45
C ALA A 40 0.77 -0.79 3.59
N GLN A 41 1.64 -1.69 4.07
CA GLN A 41 2.10 -2.88 3.33
C GLN A 41 1.72 -4.19 4.02
N ARG A 42 0.77 -4.18 4.97
CA ARG A 42 -0.01 -5.40 5.18
C ARG A 42 -0.90 -5.54 3.96
N GLU A 43 -0.33 -6.04 2.87
CA GLU A 43 -1.04 -6.55 1.70
C GLU A 43 -1.93 -7.67 2.20
N ASP A 44 -3.09 -7.30 2.72
CA ASP A 44 -4.32 -8.06 2.93
C ASP A 44 -4.15 -9.54 3.31
N GLN A 45 -3.10 -9.87 4.07
CA GLN A 45 -2.80 -11.23 4.49
C GLN A 45 -3.97 -11.79 5.30
N GLY A 46 -4.68 -10.95 6.07
CA GLY A 46 -5.90 -11.35 6.77
C GLY A 46 -7.03 -11.73 5.81
N LEU A 47 -7.16 -11.05 4.68
CA LEU A 47 -8.15 -11.38 3.64
C LEU A 47 -7.75 -12.68 2.92
N GLN A 48 -6.51 -12.80 2.49
CA GLN A 48 -6.01 -14.01 1.82
C GLN A 48 -6.10 -15.24 2.72
N LEU A 49 -5.66 -15.15 3.97
CA LEU A 49 -5.72 -16.26 4.92
C LEU A 49 -7.16 -16.65 5.22
N GLY A 50 -8.04 -15.67 5.49
CA GLY A 50 -9.42 -15.94 5.83
C GLY A 50 -10.27 -16.46 4.68
N CYS A 51 -9.88 -16.21 3.43
CA CYS A 51 -10.58 -16.68 2.25
C CYS A 51 -9.89 -17.83 1.50
N ALA A 52 -8.69 -18.25 1.91
CA ALA A 52 -7.92 -19.28 1.20
C ALA A 52 -8.70 -20.59 1.05
N ASN A 53 -9.32 -21.11 2.12
CA ASN A 53 -10.05 -22.37 2.06
C ASN A 53 -11.27 -22.27 1.14
N ASP A 54 -12.06 -21.21 1.28
CA ASP A 54 -13.22 -20.95 0.42
C ASP A 54 -12.81 -20.80 -1.05
N TYR A 55 -11.66 -20.17 -1.31
CA TYR A 55 -11.09 -20.05 -2.64
C TYR A 55 -10.80 -21.39 -3.28
N PHE A 56 -10.07 -22.26 -2.59
CA PHE A 56 -9.75 -23.59 -3.11
C PHE A 56 -11.01 -24.45 -3.33
N ARG A 57 -12.09 -24.24 -2.59
CA ARG A 57 -13.32 -25.02 -2.72
C ARG A 57 -14.30 -24.48 -3.77
N LEU A 58 -14.36 -23.17 -3.95
CA LEU A 58 -15.41 -22.51 -4.73
C LEU A 58 -14.88 -21.87 -6.01
N CYS A 59 -13.60 -21.53 -6.06
CA CYS A 59 -12.96 -20.72 -7.11
C CYS A 59 -11.66 -21.35 -7.64
N ALA A 60 -11.48 -22.66 -7.48
CA ALA A 60 -10.33 -23.39 -8.01
C ALA A 60 -10.18 -23.14 -9.53
N GLY A 61 -8.93 -22.89 -9.96
CA GLY A 61 -8.61 -22.62 -11.37
C GLY A 61 -8.73 -21.15 -11.78
N VAL A 62 -9.21 -20.28 -10.90
CA VAL A 62 -9.08 -18.82 -11.07
C VAL A 62 -7.71 -18.40 -10.53
N ASP A 63 -7.15 -17.31 -11.06
CA ASP A 63 -5.91 -16.73 -10.52
C ASP A 63 -6.24 -15.86 -9.29
N PRO A 64 -5.70 -16.15 -8.08
CA PRO A 64 -6.13 -15.49 -6.84
C PRO A 64 -5.80 -13.99 -6.79
N ASN A 65 -4.89 -13.53 -7.65
CA ASN A 65 -4.51 -12.12 -7.77
C ASN A 65 -5.24 -11.38 -8.90
N SER A 66 -6.20 -12.04 -9.57
CA SER A 66 -6.97 -11.45 -10.67
C SER A 66 -8.31 -10.89 -10.20
N SER A 67 -8.88 -9.95 -10.97
CA SER A 67 -10.25 -9.48 -10.75
C SER A 67 -11.31 -10.60 -10.86
N ASP A 68 -10.98 -11.72 -11.51
CA ASP A 68 -11.91 -12.85 -11.62
C ASP A 68 -12.03 -13.63 -10.30
N ALA A 69 -11.02 -13.59 -9.44
CA ALA A 69 -11.09 -14.13 -8.08
C ALA A 69 -12.15 -13.38 -7.26
N GLU A 70 -12.14 -12.05 -7.34
CA GLU A 70 -13.13 -11.19 -6.66
C GLU A 70 -14.54 -11.49 -7.15
N LYS A 71 -14.74 -11.57 -8.47
CA LYS A 71 -16.06 -11.92 -9.06
C LYS A 71 -16.51 -13.32 -8.64
N CYS A 72 -15.58 -14.29 -8.58
CA CYS A 72 -15.91 -15.64 -8.17
C CYS A 72 -16.35 -15.70 -6.70
N MET A 73 -15.64 -14.98 -5.82
CA MET A 73 -15.98 -14.83 -4.41
C MET A 73 -17.34 -14.15 -4.24
N ASP A 74 -17.59 -13.08 -5.00
CA ASP A 74 -18.84 -12.33 -4.95
C ASP A 74 -20.06 -13.21 -5.30
N ARG A 75 -19.99 -13.95 -6.41
CA ARG A 75 -21.04 -14.90 -6.82
C ARG A 75 -21.30 -15.99 -5.78
N ASN A 76 -20.29 -16.36 -4.99
CA ASN A 76 -20.40 -17.39 -3.97
C ASN A 76 -20.56 -16.83 -2.54
N ARG A 77 -20.82 -15.52 -2.36
CA ARG A 77 -20.90 -14.85 -1.04
C ARG A 77 -21.75 -15.57 -0.01
N SER A 78 -22.87 -16.17 -0.41
CA SER A 78 -23.76 -16.92 0.48
C SER A 78 -23.18 -18.25 0.95
N ARG A 79 -22.24 -18.81 0.21
CA ARG A 79 -21.58 -20.11 0.46
C ARG A 79 -20.23 -19.97 1.16
N LEU A 80 -19.70 -18.75 1.24
CA LEU A 80 -18.46 -18.47 1.96
C LEU A 80 -18.59 -18.76 3.45
N SER A 81 -17.49 -19.18 4.06
CA SER A 81 -17.39 -19.30 5.50
C SER A 81 -17.69 -17.96 6.20
N PRO A 82 -18.16 -17.99 7.47
CA PRO A 82 -18.29 -16.78 8.27
C PRO A 82 -16.97 -16.00 8.39
N GLU A 83 -15.85 -16.71 8.41
CA GLU A 83 -14.52 -16.10 8.51
C GLU A 83 -14.19 -15.27 7.26
N CYS A 84 -14.28 -15.86 6.07
CA CYS A 84 -14.01 -15.14 4.82
C CYS A 84 -14.95 -13.95 4.63
N ARG A 85 -16.24 -14.08 4.98
CA ARG A 85 -17.19 -12.96 4.92
C ARG A 85 -16.79 -11.81 5.83
N ASN A 86 -16.33 -12.12 7.05
CA ASN A 86 -15.84 -11.10 7.96
C ASN A 86 -14.54 -10.45 7.44
N ALA A 87 -13.61 -11.25 6.94
CA ALA A 87 -12.36 -10.78 6.37
C ALA A 87 -12.59 -9.81 5.19
N ILE A 88 -13.55 -10.11 4.29
CA ILE A 88 -13.95 -9.19 3.22
C ILE A 88 -14.56 -7.91 3.81
N GLY A 89 -15.44 -8.01 4.80
CA GLY A 89 -16.01 -6.83 5.46
C GLY A 89 -14.96 -5.96 6.17
N ASP A 90 -13.96 -6.57 6.80
CA ASP A 90 -12.80 -5.88 7.37
C ASP A 90 -11.94 -5.21 6.31
N TYR A 91 -11.73 -5.89 5.19
CA TYR A 91 -11.02 -5.35 4.04
C TYR A 91 -11.75 -4.13 3.46
N ASP A 92 -13.03 -4.25 3.15
CA ASP A 92 -13.86 -3.18 2.58
C ASP A 92 -13.87 -1.94 3.48
N ARG A 93 -13.96 -2.13 4.80
CA ARG A 93 -13.88 -1.04 5.79
C ARG A 93 -12.52 -0.33 5.80
N ARG A 94 -11.43 -1.05 5.53
CA ARG A 94 -10.07 -0.48 5.50
C ARG A 94 -9.72 0.15 4.14
N THR A 95 -10.23 -0.40 3.05
CA THR A 95 -9.91 0.02 1.68
C THR A 95 -10.86 1.05 1.10
N GLY A 96 -12.05 1.23 1.69
CA GLY A 96 -12.98 2.31 1.33
C GLY A 96 -12.38 3.72 1.34
N GLY A 97 -11.25 3.94 2.03
CA GLY A 97 -10.46 5.19 1.98
C GLY A 97 -9.18 5.14 1.14
N LYS A 98 -8.78 3.96 0.61
CA LYS A 98 -7.50 3.75 -0.12
C LYS A 98 -7.68 3.33 -1.59
N SER A 99 -8.87 2.88 -1.99
CA SER A 99 -9.18 2.43 -3.36
C SER A 99 -8.86 3.50 -4.43
N SER A 100 -9.00 4.78 -4.08
CA SER A 100 -8.69 5.91 -4.98
C SER A 100 -7.19 6.07 -5.32
N LYS A 101 -6.26 5.36 -4.66
CA LYS A 101 -4.80 5.56 -4.84
C LYS A 101 -4.08 4.41 -5.54
N ARG A 102 -4.75 3.25 -5.72
CA ARG A 102 -4.18 2.06 -6.40
C ARG A 102 -4.48 1.99 -7.90
N GLY A 103 -5.35 2.87 -8.42
CA GLY A 103 -5.70 2.95 -9.83
C GLY A 103 -4.92 4.00 -10.64
N ALA A 104 -3.83 4.55 -10.11
CA ALA A 104 -3.03 5.60 -10.77
C ALA A 104 -1.61 5.13 -11.16
N ASP A 105 -1.32 3.84 -11.03
CA ASP A 105 -0.02 3.21 -11.31
C ASP A 105 -0.13 2.12 -12.41
N ASP A 106 -0.98 2.33 -13.42
CA ASP A 106 -0.96 1.58 -14.69
C ASP A 106 -0.47 2.49 -15.83
#